data_AF-A0A2I5HIK3-F1
#
_entry.id   AF-A0A2I5HIK3-F1
#
_cell.length_a   1.000
_cell.length_b   1.000
_cell.length_c   1.000
_cell.angle_alpha   90.00
_cell.angle_beta   90.00
_cell.angle_gamma   90.00
#
_symmetry.space_group_name_H-M   'P 1'
#
loop_
_entity.id
_entity.type
_entity.pdbx_description
1 polymer ?
#
loop_
_entity_poly.entity_id
_entity_poly.type
_entity_poly.pdbx_seq_one_letter_code
_entity_poly.pdbx_strand_id
1 'polypeptide(L)'
;MLIIRYSKIITLTAVSFYVTLVAFGNLTDYQTNFAFVKLVMSMESILPSSTICYRAVLNPIAYHIAYSIIIAFEVMISVTGWYGGYIMFCCRNASAEQFTHSKKWGIVALTLGVILWLAGFAAIGGEWFRMWMSTKTYHGVEASFRLFMMMIVVLIYLIIPEGDSTQSTNSK
;
A
#
# COMPACT_ATOMS: atom_id res chain seq x y z
N MET A 1 -24.45 5.90 -10.17
CA MET A 1 -24.11 6.56 -11.47
C MET A 1 -22.90 5.90 -12.14
N LEU A 2 -22.86 5.77 -13.47
CA LEU A 2 -21.73 5.14 -14.20
C LEU A 2 -20.39 5.86 -13.99
N ILE A 3 -20.41 7.19 -13.93
CA ILE A 3 -19.18 7.99 -13.73
C ILE A 3 -18.48 7.67 -12.41
N ILE A 4 -19.22 7.39 -11.34
CA ILE A 4 -18.67 6.99 -10.04
C ILE A 4 -17.95 5.64 -10.15
N ARG A 5 -18.53 4.69 -10.91
CA ARG A 5 -17.90 3.39 -11.14
C ARG A 5 -16.57 3.53 -11.89
N TYR A 6 -16.55 4.30 -12.98
CA TYR A 6 -15.32 4.59 -13.71
C TYR A 6 -14.27 5.29 -12.85
N SER A 7 -14.67 6.29 -12.07
CA SER A 7 -13.77 6.99 -11.15
C SER A 7 -13.11 6.02 -10.17
N LYS A 8 -13.87 5.12 -9.54
CA LYS A 8 -13.31 4.08 -8.65
C LYS A 8 -12.34 3.14 -9.35
N ILE A 9 -12.67 2.71 -10.57
CA ILE A 9 -11.79 1.85 -11.37
C ILE A 9 -10.47 2.57 -11.66
N ILE A 10 -10.55 3.82 -12.15
CA ILE A 10 -9.38 4.62 -12.51
C ILE A 10 -8.50 4.88 -11.29
N THR A 11 -9.08 5.23 -10.15
CA THR A 11 -8.30 5.49 -8.94
C THR A 11 -7.59 4.21 -8.44
N LEU A 12 -8.28 3.07 -8.47
CA LEU A 12 -7.67 1.78 -8.11
C LEU A 12 -6.53 1.39 -9.08
N THR A 13 -6.73 1.54 -10.38
CA THR A 13 -5.70 1.19 -11.37
C THR A 13 -4.53 2.15 -11.34
N ALA A 14 -4.75 3.44 -11.07
CA ALA A 14 -3.67 4.41 -10.86
C ALA A 14 -2.80 4.06 -9.65
N VAL A 15 -3.43 3.65 -8.55
CA VAL A 15 -2.72 3.12 -7.38
C VAL A 15 -1.94 1.84 -7.73
N SER A 16 -2.57 0.92 -8.47
CA SER A 16 -1.93 -0.34 -8.87
C SER A 16 -0.73 -0.10 -9.77
N PHE A 17 -0.84 0.84 -10.71
CA PHE A 17 0.26 1.28 -11.56
C PHE A 17 1.40 1.87 -10.74
N TYR A 18 1.10 2.76 -9.79
CA TYR A 18 2.10 3.33 -8.89
C TYR A 18 2.88 2.23 -8.16
N VAL A 19 2.18 1.28 -7.52
CA VAL A 19 2.84 0.19 -6.78
C VAL A 19 3.58 -0.77 -7.72
N THR A 20 3.12 -0.92 -8.96
CA THR A 20 3.85 -1.70 -9.98
C THR A 20 5.21 -1.08 -10.26
N LEU A 21 5.30 0.26 -10.38
CA LEU A 21 6.57 0.96 -10.55
C LEU A 21 7.49 0.80 -9.33
N VAL A 22 6.92 0.83 -8.12
CA VAL A 22 7.67 0.58 -6.88
C VAL A 22 8.25 -0.84 -6.87
N ALA A 23 7.41 -1.86 -7.11
CA ALA A 23 7.85 -3.26 -7.17
C ALA A 23 8.90 -3.49 -8.26
N PHE A 24 8.69 -2.90 -9.44
CA PHE A 24 9.63 -2.97 -10.56
C PHE A 24 10.98 -2.36 -10.19
N GLY A 25 10.98 -1.18 -9.57
CA GLY A 25 12.20 -0.53 -9.08
C GLY A 25 12.92 -1.40 -8.05
N ASN A 26 12.19 -1.97 -7.09
CA ASN A 26 12.79 -2.83 -6.05
C ASN A 26 13.35 -4.15 -6.60
N LEU A 27 12.81 -4.66 -7.71
CA LEU A 27 13.32 -5.86 -8.38
C LEU A 27 14.52 -5.57 -9.30
N THR A 28 14.50 -4.45 -10.02
CA THR A 28 15.51 -4.14 -11.05
C THR A 28 16.68 -3.31 -10.53
N ASP A 29 16.45 -2.44 -9.55
CA ASP A 29 17.47 -1.70 -8.81
C ASP A 29 17.48 -2.16 -7.33
N TYR A 30 17.71 -3.46 -7.16
CA TYR A 30 17.61 -4.14 -5.86
C TYR A 30 18.49 -3.50 -4.78
N GLN A 31 19.73 -3.13 -5.12
CA GLN A 31 20.74 -2.73 -4.14
C GLN A 31 20.42 -1.39 -3.48
N THR A 32 19.79 -0.46 -4.20
CA THR A 32 19.47 0.88 -3.70
C THR A 32 18.52 0.81 -2.50
N ASN A 33 17.38 0.14 -2.66
CA ASN A 33 16.39 0.03 -1.58
C ASN A 33 16.74 -1.08 -0.57
N PHE A 34 17.52 -2.09 -0.95
CA PHE A 34 18.10 -3.03 0.01
C PHE A 34 19.01 -2.32 1.03
N ALA A 35 19.87 -1.40 0.56
CA ALA A 35 20.75 -0.64 1.44
C ALA A 35 19.95 0.19 2.46
N PHE A 36 18.79 0.72 2.06
CA PHE A 36 17.86 1.39 2.96
C PHE A 36 17.30 0.44 4.04
N VAL A 37 16.80 -0.74 3.66
CA VAL A 37 16.28 -1.74 4.62
C VAL A 37 17.36 -2.19 5.61
N LYS A 38 18.57 -2.48 5.11
CA LYS A 38 19.72 -2.80 5.96
C LYS A 38 19.99 -1.68 6.96
N LEU A 39 19.99 -0.43 6.52
CA LEU A 39 20.31 0.71 7.37
C LEU A 39 19.26 0.93 8.47
N VAL A 40 17.98 0.72 8.16
CA VAL A 40 16.90 0.77 9.16
C VAL A 40 17.05 -0.35 10.18
N MET A 41 17.20 -1.60 9.72
CA MET A 41 17.24 -2.76 10.61
C MET A 41 18.50 -2.83 11.48
N SER A 42 19.65 -2.42 10.95
CA SER A 42 20.91 -2.38 11.69
C SER A 42 20.99 -1.24 12.71
N MET A 43 20.16 -0.21 12.55
CA MET A 43 20.13 0.99 13.40
C MET A 43 21.49 1.72 13.52
N GLU A 44 22.45 1.48 12.62
CA GLU A 44 23.82 2.03 12.70
C GLU A 44 23.89 3.56 12.61
N SER A 45 22.81 4.21 12.17
CA SER A 45 22.76 5.65 11.91
C SER A 45 21.90 6.44 12.90
N ILE A 46 21.46 5.83 14.00
CA ILE A 46 20.75 6.55 15.07
C ILE A 46 21.73 7.31 15.97
N LEU A 47 21.22 8.21 16.81
CA LEU A 47 22.04 9.04 17.69
C LEU A 47 22.92 8.20 18.64
N PRO A 48 24.22 8.53 18.82
CA PRO A 48 25.15 7.74 19.66
C PRO A 48 24.75 7.59 21.13
N SER A 49 23.94 8.51 21.66
CA SER A 49 23.43 8.49 23.03
C SER A 49 22.18 7.62 23.21
N SER A 50 21.72 6.94 22.15
CA SER A 50 20.49 6.17 22.15
C SER A 50 20.63 4.86 22.91
N THR A 51 19.74 4.59 23.85
CA THR A 51 19.74 3.36 24.68
C THR A 51 19.00 2.18 24.03
N ILE A 52 18.42 2.37 22.84
CA ILE A 52 17.55 1.38 22.18
C ILE A 52 18.26 0.51 21.13
N CYS A 53 19.59 0.56 21.04
CA CYS A 53 20.38 -0.23 20.10
C CYS A 53 20.17 -1.75 20.27
N TYR A 54 19.62 -2.22 21.40
CA TYR A 54 19.25 -3.62 21.62
C TYR A 54 18.22 -4.16 20.60
N ARG A 55 17.51 -3.28 19.88
CA ARG A 55 16.52 -3.64 18.86
C ARG A 55 17.16 -3.92 17.49
N ALA A 56 18.43 -3.58 17.31
CA ALA A 56 19.14 -3.74 16.05
C ALA A 56 19.21 -5.21 15.66
N VAL A 57 19.01 -5.48 14.38
CA VAL A 57 19.21 -6.79 13.77
C VAL A 57 20.53 -6.73 13.02
N LEU A 58 21.49 -7.59 13.34
CA LEU A 58 22.83 -7.60 12.73
C LEU A 58 23.08 -8.83 11.83
N ASN A 59 22.01 -9.48 11.36
CA ASN A 59 22.08 -10.67 10.52
C ASN A 59 21.80 -10.31 9.05
N PRO A 60 22.78 -10.46 8.13
CA PRO A 60 22.60 -10.18 6.71
C PRO A 60 21.44 -10.93 6.04
N ILE A 61 21.19 -12.18 6.46
CA ILE A 61 20.10 -13.00 5.91
C ILE A 61 18.74 -12.39 6.29
N ALA A 62 18.63 -11.85 7.50
CA ALA A 62 17.39 -11.23 7.96
C ALA A 62 17.02 -9.99 7.13
N TYR A 63 18.01 -9.21 6.66
CA TYR A 63 17.75 -8.08 5.76
C TYR A 63 17.16 -8.53 4.42
N HIS A 64 17.72 -9.59 3.83
CA HIS A 64 17.22 -10.12 2.57
C HIS A 64 15.81 -10.68 2.74
N ILE A 65 15.53 -11.41 3.83
CA ILE A 65 14.18 -11.91 4.12
C ILE A 65 13.19 -10.75 4.25
N ALA A 66 13.52 -9.72 5.05
CA ALA A 66 12.65 -8.57 5.24
C ALA A 66 12.38 -7.84 3.93
N TYR A 67 13.41 -7.61 3.13
CA TYR A 67 13.26 -6.92 1.85
C TYR A 67 12.49 -7.76 0.83
N SER A 68 12.70 -9.08 0.78
CA SER A 68 11.89 -9.99 -0.05
C SER A 68 10.41 -9.98 0.36
N ILE A 69 10.09 -9.89 1.65
CA ILE A 69 8.70 -9.76 2.12
C ILE A 69 8.08 -8.44 1.64
N ILE A 70 8.82 -7.33 1.71
CA ILE A 70 8.36 -6.02 1.19
C ILE A 70 8.01 -6.12 -0.29
N ILE A 71 8.94 -6.64 -1.11
CA ILE A 71 8.72 -6.81 -2.55
C ILE A 71 7.53 -7.74 -2.82
N ALA A 72 7.41 -8.84 -2.07
CA ALA A 72 6.27 -9.75 -2.22
C ALA A 72 4.93 -9.05 -1.95
N PHE A 73 4.85 -8.19 -0.93
CA PHE A 73 3.67 -7.36 -0.69
C PHE A 73 3.39 -6.42 -1.86
N GLU A 74 4.39 -5.71 -2.37
CA GLU A 74 4.23 -4.78 -3.50
C GLU A 74 3.73 -5.49 -4.77
N VAL A 75 4.26 -6.69 -5.05
CA VAL A 75 3.78 -7.53 -6.15
C VAL A 75 2.33 -7.97 -5.91
N MET A 76 1.99 -8.45 -4.71
CA MET A 76 0.63 -8.85 -4.38
C MET A 76 -0.36 -7.69 -4.51
N ILE A 77 -0.01 -6.50 -4.02
CA ILE A 77 -0.81 -5.28 -4.14
C ILE A 77 -1.04 -4.94 -5.62
N SER A 78 0.03 -4.93 -6.42
CA SER A 78 -0.03 -4.64 -7.86
C SER A 78 -0.93 -5.64 -8.59
N VAL A 79 -0.71 -6.94 -8.40
CA VAL A 79 -1.46 -8.00 -9.09
C VAL A 79 -2.95 -7.98 -8.70
N THR A 80 -3.24 -7.93 -7.40
CA THR A 80 -4.64 -7.90 -6.93
C THR A 80 -5.35 -6.59 -7.32
N GLY A 81 -4.64 -5.47 -7.36
CA GLY A 81 -5.17 -4.18 -7.77
C GLY A 81 -5.51 -4.12 -9.26
N TRP A 82 -4.60 -4.58 -10.13
CA TRP A 82 -4.86 -4.72 -11.57
C TRP A 82 -6.01 -5.67 -11.85
N TYR A 83 -6.01 -6.84 -11.19
CA TYR A 83 -7.10 -7.80 -11.34
C TYR A 83 -8.43 -7.24 -10.85
N GLY A 84 -8.45 -6.53 -9.72
CA GLY A 84 -9.65 -5.83 -9.22
C GLY A 84 -10.16 -4.77 -10.19
N GLY A 85 -9.26 -3.93 -10.72
CA GLY A 85 -9.62 -2.93 -11.74
C GLY A 85 -10.23 -3.56 -13.00
N TYR A 86 -9.64 -4.66 -13.49
CA TYR A 86 -10.16 -5.41 -14.62
C TYR A 86 -11.57 -5.97 -14.36
N ILE A 87 -11.77 -6.68 -13.24
CA ILE A 87 -13.08 -7.26 -12.91
C ILE A 87 -14.14 -6.17 -12.70
N MET A 88 -13.80 -5.07 -12.02
CA MET A 88 -14.70 -3.92 -11.86
C MET A 88 -15.06 -3.30 -13.22
N PHE A 89 -14.11 -3.20 -14.16
CA PHE A 89 -14.38 -2.71 -15.51
C PHE A 89 -15.31 -3.65 -16.29
N CYS A 90 -15.13 -4.97 -16.20
CA CYS A 90 -16.06 -5.93 -16.79
C CYS A 90 -17.47 -5.79 -16.19
N CYS A 91 -17.58 -5.54 -14.88
CA CYS A 91 -18.85 -5.37 -14.18
C CYS A 91 -19.42 -3.94 -14.20
N ARG A 92 -18.83 -3.00 -14.94
CA ARG A 92 -19.20 -1.56 -14.86
C ARG A 92 -20.66 -1.27 -15.23
N ASN A 93 -21.26 -2.08 -16.12
CA ASN A 93 -22.66 -1.98 -16.54
C ASN A 93 -23.58 -3.01 -15.85
N ALA A 94 -23.04 -3.80 -14.91
CA ALA A 94 -23.76 -4.83 -14.18
C ALA A 94 -24.67 -4.25 -13.08
N SER A 95 -25.44 -5.09 -12.39
CA SER A 95 -26.28 -4.64 -11.27
C SER A 95 -25.43 -3.98 -10.15
N ALA A 96 -26.07 -3.20 -9.27
CA ALA A 96 -25.40 -2.57 -8.14
C ALA A 96 -24.72 -3.60 -7.21
N GLU A 97 -25.40 -4.72 -6.99
CA GLU A 97 -24.90 -5.86 -6.22
C GLU A 97 -23.67 -6.49 -6.89
N GLN A 98 -23.76 -6.83 -8.18
CA GLN A 98 -22.66 -7.43 -8.94
C GLN A 98 -21.43 -6.51 -8.96
N PHE A 99 -21.61 -5.21 -9.16
CA PHE A 99 -20.51 -4.25 -9.09
C PHE A 99 -19.91 -4.17 -7.68
N THR A 100 -20.73 -4.24 -6.63
CA THR A 100 -20.22 -4.25 -5.25
C THR A 100 -19.36 -5.48 -4.96
N HIS A 101 -19.78 -6.67 -5.41
CA HIS A 101 -18.95 -7.88 -5.30
C HIS A 101 -17.65 -7.80 -6.11
N SER A 102 -17.65 -7.09 -7.24
CA SER A 102 -16.46 -6.91 -8.08
C SER A 102 -15.32 -6.16 -7.38
N LYS A 103 -15.63 -5.33 -6.36
CA LYS A 103 -14.66 -4.51 -5.63
C LYS A 103 -13.71 -5.33 -4.74
N LYS A 104 -14.01 -6.59 -4.45
CA LYS A 104 -13.30 -7.42 -3.45
C LYS A 104 -11.77 -7.42 -3.62
N TRP A 105 -11.29 -7.49 -4.86
CA TRP A 105 -9.86 -7.53 -5.15
C TRP A 105 -9.19 -6.18 -5.00
N GLY A 106 -9.91 -5.09 -5.32
CA GLY A 106 -9.44 -3.74 -5.02
C GLY A 106 -9.35 -3.47 -3.51
N ILE A 107 -10.29 -4.00 -2.74
CA ILE A 107 -10.25 -3.93 -1.26
C ILE A 107 -9.01 -4.67 -0.75
N VAL A 108 -8.78 -5.92 -1.20
CA VAL A 108 -7.59 -6.69 -0.83
C VAL A 108 -6.30 -5.93 -1.15
N ALA A 109 -6.17 -5.38 -2.36
CA ALA A 109 -4.98 -4.64 -2.78
C ALA A 109 -4.69 -3.42 -1.89
N LEU A 110 -5.71 -2.60 -1.63
CA LEU A 110 -5.58 -1.39 -0.83
C LEU A 110 -5.31 -1.72 0.65
N THR A 111 -5.94 -2.77 1.19
CA THR A 111 -5.67 -3.23 2.56
C THR A 111 -4.24 -3.76 2.71
N LEU A 112 -3.74 -4.55 1.75
CA LEU A 112 -2.34 -4.98 1.73
C LEU A 112 -1.39 -3.79 1.70
N GLY A 113 -1.71 -2.75 0.91
CA GLY A 113 -0.96 -1.51 0.89
C GLY A 113 -0.94 -0.80 2.24
N VAL A 114 -2.11 -0.61 2.85
CA VAL A 114 -2.20 -0.03 4.20
C VAL A 114 -1.34 -0.82 5.19
N ILE A 115 -1.40 -2.16 5.19
CA ILE A 115 -0.59 -3.00 6.08
C ILE A 115 0.92 -2.79 5.83
N LEU A 116 1.35 -2.82 4.56
CA LEU A 116 2.76 -2.64 4.21
C LEU A 116 3.29 -1.29 4.72
N TRP A 117 2.63 -0.19 4.40
CA TRP A 117 3.15 1.15 4.71
C TRP A 117 2.86 1.59 6.15
N LEU A 118 1.70 1.25 6.72
CA LEU A 118 1.38 1.58 8.12
C LEU A 118 2.10 0.66 9.11
N ALA A 119 1.91 -0.66 8.98
CA ALA A 119 2.50 -1.59 9.95
C ALA A 119 3.98 -1.84 9.67
N GLY A 120 4.34 -2.08 8.41
CA GLY A 120 5.74 -2.33 8.02
C GLY A 120 6.64 -1.11 8.16
N PHE A 121 6.32 -0.01 7.48
CA PHE A 121 7.20 1.16 7.48
C PHE A 121 6.97 2.12 8.64
N ALA A 122 5.73 2.53 8.94
CA ALA A 122 5.50 3.52 9.99
C ALA A 122 5.67 2.92 11.41
N ALA A 123 5.05 1.77 11.70
CA ALA A 123 5.15 1.16 13.03
C ALA A 123 6.48 0.42 13.24
N ILE A 124 6.83 -0.57 12.38
CA ILE A 124 8.08 -1.32 12.56
C ILE A 124 9.29 -0.46 12.19
N GLY A 125 9.34 0.11 10.97
CA GLY A 125 10.46 0.99 10.58
C GLY A 125 10.56 2.25 11.47
N GLY A 126 9.46 3.00 11.60
CA GLY A 126 9.43 4.27 12.33
C GLY A 126 9.60 4.12 13.84
N GLU A 127 8.79 3.28 14.49
CA GLU A 127 8.76 3.24 15.97
C GLU A 127 9.67 2.17 16.58
N TRP A 128 9.74 0.97 15.99
CA TRP A 128 10.64 -0.06 16.50
C TRP A 128 12.11 0.30 16.22
N PHE A 129 12.45 0.57 14.95
CA PHE A 129 13.81 0.86 14.50
C PHE A 129 14.20 2.35 14.56
N ARG A 130 13.29 3.26 14.91
CA ARG A 130 13.55 4.71 14.94
C ARG A 130 14.08 5.27 13.61
N MET A 131 13.49 4.85 12.50
CA MET A 131 13.84 5.31 11.15
C MET A 131 13.83 6.85 11.02
N TRP A 132 12.99 7.56 11.78
CA TRP A 132 12.93 9.02 11.82
C TRP A 132 14.13 9.68 12.52
N MET A 133 14.84 8.98 13.39
CA MET A 133 15.99 9.52 14.13
C MET A 133 17.28 9.49 13.29
N SER A 134 17.34 8.63 12.28
CA SER A 134 18.51 8.51 11.41
C SER A 134 18.58 9.66 10.41
N THR A 135 19.74 10.29 10.34
CA THR A 135 20.06 11.34 9.35
C THR A 135 20.09 10.83 7.91
N LYS A 136 20.10 9.51 7.72
CA LYS A 136 20.17 8.85 6.41
C LYS A 136 18.84 8.23 5.96
N THR A 137 17.89 8.00 6.87
CA THR A 137 16.59 7.36 6.55
C THR A 137 15.36 8.19 6.93
N TYR A 138 15.54 9.44 7.35
CA TYR A 138 14.46 10.27 7.91
C TYR A 138 13.22 10.43 7.01
N HIS A 139 13.40 10.46 5.68
CA HIS A 139 12.31 10.56 4.71
C HIS A 139 11.40 9.33 4.62
N GLY A 140 11.85 8.18 5.16
CA GLY A 140 11.10 6.93 5.08
C GLY A 140 9.74 6.99 5.78
N VAL A 141 9.66 7.66 6.92
CA VAL A 141 8.42 7.76 7.70
C VAL A 141 7.41 8.64 6.97
N GLU A 142 7.84 9.78 6.43
CA GLU A 142 6.96 10.67 5.68
C GLU A 142 6.44 10.02 4.39
N ALA A 143 7.30 9.29 3.67
CA ALA A 143 6.90 8.52 2.49
C ALA A 143 5.86 7.45 2.86
N SER A 144 6.08 6.71 3.94
CA SER A 144 5.13 5.72 4.44
C SER A 144 3.78 6.34 4.78
N PHE A 145 3.78 7.53 5.42
CA PHE A 145 2.57 8.25 5.77
C PHE A 145 1.75 8.63 4.54
N ARG A 146 2.39 9.24 3.54
CA ARG A 146 1.73 9.61 2.29
C ARG A 146 1.09 8.39 1.61
N LEU A 147 1.80 7.26 1.57
CA LEU A 147 1.33 6.06 0.89
C LEU A 147 0.17 5.39 1.63
N PHE A 148 0.27 5.14 2.94
CA PHE A 148 -0.86 4.53 3.63
C PHE A 148 -2.08 5.47 3.64
N MET A 149 -1.90 6.79 3.76
CA MET A 149 -3.00 7.76 3.71
C MET A 149 -3.68 7.79 2.35
N MET A 150 -2.90 7.77 1.26
CA MET A 150 -3.44 7.63 -0.09
C MET A 150 -4.27 6.34 -0.22
N MET A 151 -3.72 5.21 0.22
CA MET A 151 -4.37 3.90 0.11
C MET A 151 -5.66 3.81 0.93
N ILE A 152 -5.67 4.31 2.17
CA ILE A 152 -6.86 4.27 3.03
C ILE A 152 -7.97 5.20 2.51
N VAL A 153 -7.63 6.37 1.96
CA VAL A 153 -8.61 7.27 1.34
C VAL A 153 -9.23 6.63 0.11
N VAL A 154 -8.42 6.00 -0.75
CA VAL A 154 -8.92 5.27 -1.92
C VAL A 154 -9.77 4.06 -1.50
N LEU A 155 -9.40 3.37 -0.42
CA LEU A 155 -10.19 2.26 0.13
C LEU A 155 -11.55 2.73 0.60
N ILE A 156 -11.61 3.81 1.39
CA ILE A 156 -12.86 4.43 1.85
C ILE A 156 -13.72 4.83 0.64
N TYR A 157 -13.11 5.51 -0.34
CA TYR A 157 -13.82 5.88 -1.56
C TYR A 157 -14.38 4.67 -2.33
N LEU A 158 -13.60 3.58 -2.43
CA LEU A 158 -13.98 2.36 -3.12
C LEU A 158 -15.21 1.69 -2.47
N ILE A 159 -15.25 1.63 -1.13
CA ILE A 159 -16.32 0.94 -0.38
C ILE A 159 -17.63 1.74 -0.28
N ILE A 160 -17.60 3.07 -0.43
CA ILE A 160 -18.82 3.90 -0.39
C ILE A 160 -19.81 3.42 -1.46
N PRO A 161 -21.09 3.16 -1.17
CA PRO A 161 -22.07 2.74 -2.18
C PRO A 161 -22.27 3.78 -3.30
N GLU A 162 -22.61 3.34 -4.52
CA GLU A 162 -22.77 4.23 -5.69
C GLU A 162 -24.03 5.14 -5.65
N GLY A 163 -24.84 5.06 -4.59
CA GLY A 163 -26.14 5.72 -4.43
C GLY A 163 -27.25 5.02 -5.22
N ASP A 164 -28.36 4.69 -4.56
CA ASP A 164 -29.53 4.06 -5.18
C ASP A 164 -30.27 5.05 -6.08
N SER A 165 -30.46 4.70 -7.34
CA SER A 165 -31.37 5.40 -8.26
C SER A 165 -32.81 4.83 -8.22
N THR A 166 -33.23 4.26 -7.08
CA THR A 166 -34.51 3.55 -6.91
C THR A 166 -35.39 4.12 -5.79
N GLN A 167 -35.44 5.45 -5.66
CA GLN A 167 -36.49 6.12 -4.87
C GLN A 167 -36.95 7.42 -5.56
N SER A 168 -37.73 7.34 -6.64
CA SER A 168 -38.62 8.45 -7.03
C SER A 168 -39.81 8.11 -7.95
N THR A 169 -40.15 6.84 -8.19
CA THR A 169 -41.21 6.48 -9.17
C THR A 169 -42.40 5.71 -8.62
N ASN A 170 -42.63 5.67 -7.30
CA ASN A 170 -43.89 5.16 -6.74
C ASN A 170 -44.44 6.10 -5.66
N SER A 171 -45.05 7.20 -6.12
CA SER A 171 -46.08 7.95 -5.40
C SER A 171 -46.95 8.62 -6.47
N LYS A 172 -47.98 7.89 -6.90
CA LYS A 172 -49.18 8.42 -7.55
C LYS A 172 -50.37 7.78 -6.87
#